data_AF-A0A960BTJ1-F1
#
_entry.id   AF-A0A960BTJ1-F1
#
_cell.length_a   1.000
_cell.length_b   1.000
_cell.length_c   1.000
_cell.angle_alpha   90.00
_cell.angle_beta   90.00
_cell.angle_gamma   90.00
#
_symmetry.space_group_name_H-M   'P 1'
#
loop_
_entity.id
_entity.type
_entity.pdbx_description
1 polymer ?
#
loop_
_entity_poly.entity_id
_entity_poly.type
_entity_poly.pdbx_seq_one_letter_code
_entity_poly.pdbx_strand_id
1 'polypeptide(L)'
;MDPPGIVPIFLALTHRRGTAAMRRLALQATLTALGVIVGFALFGQAILDYLHVSLPALQASGGLLLLLVALELLMGKSGQIGATPDEDVNVALVPLGTPLIAGPGAIV
;
A
#
# COMPACT_ATOMS: atom_id res chain seq x y z
N MET A 1 9.16 9.50 1.62
CA MET A 1 8.51 9.18 0.32
C MET A 1 9.60 9.12 -0.71
N ASP A 2 9.78 7.97 -1.38
CA ASP A 2 10.88 7.75 -2.34
C ASP A 2 10.32 7.55 -3.76
N PRO A 3 9.97 8.64 -4.47
CA PRO A 3 9.45 8.57 -5.84
C PRO A 3 10.26 7.65 -6.77
N PRO A 4 11.60 7.65 -6.76
CA PRO A 4 12.39 6.79 -7.65
C PRO A 4 12.17 5.28 -7.41
N GLY A 5 11.92 4.86 -6.16
CA GLY A 5 11.75 3.44 -5.81
C GLY A 5 10.39 2.87 -6.21
N ILE A 6 9.37 3.72 -6.35
CA ILE A 6 7.99 3.31 -6.68
C ILE A 6 7.76 3.26 -8.19
N VAL A 7 8.52 4.03 -8.97
CA VAL A 7 8.39 4.11 -10.43
C VAL A 7 8.45 2.74 -11.13
N PRO A 8 9.43 1.85 -10.85
CA PRO A 8 9.50 0.54 -11.52
C PRO A 8 8.27 -0.34 -11.25
N ILE A 9 7.75 -0.31 -10.02
CA ILE A 9 6.57 -1.09 -9.60
C ILE A 9 5.32 -0.54 -10.30
N PHE A 10 5.16 0.78 -10.32
CA PHE A 10 4.03 1.42 -11.00
C PHE A 10 4.05 1.13 -12.50
N LEU A 11 5.22 1.21 -13.14
CA LEU A 11 5.37 0.88 -14.56
C LEU A 11 5.07 -0.60 -14.84
N ALA A 12 5.54 -1.53 -14.00
CA ALA A 12 5.25 -2.96 -14.15
C ALA A 12 3.74 -3.26 -14.07
N LEU A 13 3.03 -2.59 -13.15
CA LEU A 13 1.59 -2.78 -12.94
C LEU A 13 0.72 -2.09 -14.00
N THR A 14 1.24 -1.06 -14.67
CA THR A 14 0.48 -0.25 -15.66
C THR A 14 0.90 -0.50 -17.11
N HIS A 15 1.94 -1.31 -17.37
CA HIS A 15 2.56 -1.52 -18.69
C HIS A 15 1.58 -1.92 -19.81
N ARG A 16 0.47 -2.61 -19.50
CA ARG A 16 -0.52 -3.05 -20.48
C ARG A 16 -1.73 -2.11 -20.66
N ARG A 17 -1.74 -0.93 -20.03
CA ARG A 17 -2.90 -0.02 -20.03
C ARG A 17 -2.63 1.29 -20.79
N GLY A 18 -3.67 1.84 -21.41
CA GLY A 18 -3.59 3.14 -22.10
C GLY A 18 -3.36 4.31 -21.14
N THR A 19 -2.78 5.40 -21.64
CA THR A 19 -2.37 6.59 -20.87
C THR A 19 -3.51 7.22 -20.06
N ALA A 20 -4.74 7.18 -20.58
CA ALA A 20 -5.92 7.68 -19.87
C ALA A 20 -6.31 6.81 -18.67
N ALA A 21 -6.18 5.47 -18.79
CA ALA A 21 -6.45 4.54 -17.69
C ALA A 21 -5.37 4.63 -16.60
N MET A 22 -4.11 4.80 -17.00
CA MET A 22 -2.98 5.00 -16.08
C MET A 22 -3.17 6.25 -15.21
N ARG A 23 -3.63 7.37 -15.78
CA ARG A 23 -3.95 8.60 -15.03
C ARG A 23 -5.09 8.41 -14.03
N ARG A 24 -6.14 7.67 -14.40
CA ARG A 24 -7.25 7.37 -13.49
C ARG A 24 -6.81 6.51 -12.31
N LEU A 25 -6.00 5.48 -12.56
CA LEU A 25 -5.42 4.64 -11.51
C LEU A 25 -4.54 5.45 -10.56
N ALA A 26 -3.69 6.34 -11.09
CA ALA A 26 -2.86 7.20 -10.27
C ALA A 26 -3.70 8.07 -9.32
N LEU A 27 -4.74 8.74 -9.86
CA LEU A 27 -5.66 9.56 -9.04
C LEU A 27 -6.39 8.74 -7.98
N GLN A 28 -6.89 7.55 -8.33
CA GLN A 28 -7.54 6.66 -7.37
C GLN A 28 -6.58 6.21 -6.26
N ALA A 29 -5.33 5.87 -6.60
CA ALA A 29 -4.32 5.48 -5.63
C ALA A 29 -3.96 6.63 -4.69
N THR A 30 -3.80 7.84 -5.23
CA THR A 30 -3.54 9.05 -4.44
C THR A 30 -4.70 9.37 -3.51
N LEU A 31 -5.94 9.34 -3.99
CA LEU A 31 -7.12 9.62 -3.15
C LEU A 31 -7.31 8.57 -2.05
N THR A 32 -7.06 7.30 -2.37
CA THR A 32 -7.10 6.22 -1.38
C THR A 32 -6.05 6.46 -0.28
N ALA A 33 -4.81 6.71 -0.69
CA ALA A 33 -3.73 6.96 0.25
C ALA A 33 -3.99 8.20 1.11
N LEU A 34 -4.48 9.29 0.51
CA LEU A 34 -4.88 10.49 1.22
C LEU A 34 -5.97 10.18 2.27
N GLY A 35 -6.99 9.42 1.89
CA GLY A 35 -8.07 9.02 2.81
C GLY A 35 -7.55 8.21 4.00
N VAL A 36 -6.66 7.24 3.75
CA VAL A 36 -6.03 6.44 4.81
C VAL A 36 -5.18 7.32 5.72
N ILE A 37 -4.33 8.19 5.17
CA ILE A 37 -3.46 9.08 5.95
C ILE A 37 -4.28 10.05 6.79
N VAL A 38 -5.28 10.71 6.20
CA VAL A 38 -6.15 11.64 6.94
C VAL A 38 -6.95 10.91 8.02
N GLY A 39 -7.49 9.73 7.70
CA GLY A 39 -8.19 8.90 8.68
C GLY A 39 -7.30 8.52 9.86
N PHE A 40 -6.06 8.07 9.60
CA PHE A 40 -5.11 7.73 10.65
C PHE A 40 -4.59 8.95 11.41
N ALA A 41 -4.43 10.10 10.75
CA ALA A 41 -4.04 11.34 11.40
C ALA A 41 -5.12 11.85 12.38
N LEU A 42 -6.40 11.67 12.04
CA LEU A 42 -7.52 12.09 12.89
C LEU A 42 -7.87 11.08 13.98
N PHE A 43 -7.81 9.78 13.68
CA PHE A 43 -8.33 8.72 14.54
C PHE A 43 -7.29 7.70 15.01
N GLY A 44 -6.07 7.72 14.47
CA GLY A 44 -5.04 6.70 14.71
C GLY A 44 -4.67 6.54 16.18
N GLN A 45 -4.49 7.65 16.90
CA GLN A 45 -4.20 7.62 18.35
C GLN A 45 -5.35 6.98 19.13
N ALA A 46 -6.59 7.35 18.84
CA ALA A 46 -7.77 6.78 19.51
C ALA A 46 -7.92 5.27 19.24
N ILE A 47 -7.61 4.83 18.02
CA ILE A 47 -7.60 3.41 17.64
C ILE A 47 -6.51 2.66 18.41
N LEU A 48 -5.29 3.22 18.47
CA LEU A 48 -4.15 2.64 19.17
C LEU A 48 -4.41 2.51 20.67
N ASP A 49 -4.97 3.56 21.29
CA ASP A 49 -5.33 3.58 22.70
C ASP A 49 -6.42 2.55 23.01
N TYR A 50 -7.45 2.45 22.14
CA TYR A 50 -8.49 1.42 22.28
C TYR A 50 -7.93 -0.01 22.19
N LEU A 51 -6.99 -0.24 21.27
CA LEU A 51 -6.31 -1.53 21.10
C LEU A 51 -5.23 -1.79 22.16
N HIS A 52 -4.91 -0.80 23.01
CA HIS A 52 -3.79 -0.84 23.97
C HIS A 52 -2.44 -1.17 23.29
N VAL A 53 -2.24 -0.65 22.06
CA VAL A 53 -1.03 -0.85 21.26
C VAL A 53 -0.25 0.45 21.21
N SER A 54 1.08 0.37 21.39
CA SER A 54 1.95 1.52 21.26
C SER A 54 2.31 1.80 19.80
N LEU A 55 2.55 3.07 19.46
CA LEU A 55 3.00 3.46 18.11
C LEU A 55 4.29 2.72 17.68
N PRO A 56 5.32 2.54 18.54
CA PRO A 56 6.49 1.73 18.19
C PRO A 56 6.15 0.27 17.87
N ALA A 57 5.18 -0.33 18.57
CA ALA A 57 4.74 -1.69 18.29
C ALA A 57 4.09 -1.80 16.90
N LEU A 58 3.23 -0.84 16.54
CA LEU A 58 2.63 -0.77 15.20
C LEU A 58 3.71 -0.66 14.11
N GLN A 59 4.71 0.20 14.30
CA GLN A 59 5.82 0.36 13.36
C GLN A 59 6.62 -0.95 13.21
N ALA A 60 6.94 -1.63 14.33
CA ALA A 60 7.66 -2.90 14.31
C ALA A 60 6.88 -4.00 13.56
N SER A 61 5.57 -4.13 13.84
CA SER A 61 4.70 -5.08 13.13
C SER A 61 4.59 -4.78 11.64
N GLY A 62 4.47 -3.50 11.27
CA GLY A 62 4.48 -3.07 9.87
C GLY A 62 5.80 -3.41 9.16
N GLY A 63 6.93 -3.19 9.82
CA GLY A 63 8.26 -3.57 9.29
C GLY A 63 8.40 -5.08 9.09
N LEU A 64 7.93 -5.89 10.05
CA LEU A 64 7.91 -7.36 9.92
C LEU A 64 7.03 -7.83 8.77
N LEU A 65 5.85 -7.23 8.59
CA LEU A 65 4.97 -7.56 7.46
C LEU A 65 5.65 -7.27 6.12
N LEU A 66 6.29 -6.10 5.99
CA LEU A 66 7.02 -5.74 4.76
C LEU A 66 8.19 -6.69 4.48
N LEU A 67 8.92 -7.12 5.51
CA LEU A 67 9.96 -8.14 5.38
C LEU A 67 9.40 -9.45 4.85
N LEU A 68 8.28 -9.92 5.42
CA LEU A 68 7.62 -11.14 4.97
C LEU A 68 7.17 -11.04 3.50
N VAL A 69 6.53 -9.93 3.12
CA VAL A 69 6.12 -9.69 1.73
C VAL A 69 7.34 -9.69 0.80
N ALA A 70 8.43 -9.03 1.17
CA ALA A 70 9.65 -9.02 0.37
C ALA A 70 10.24 -10.42 0.19
N LEU A 71 10.24 -11.25 1.23
CA LEU A 71 10.68 -12.65 1.16
C LEU A 71 9.78 -13.50 0.26
N GLU A 72 8.45 -13.30 0.32
CA GLU A 72 7.53 -14.02 -0.56
C GLU A 72 7.73 -13.68 -2.04
N LEU A 73 7.99 -12.40 -2.34
CA LEU A 73 8.33 -11.94 -3.69
C LEU A 73 9.67 -12.54 -4.15
N LEU A 74 10.69 -12.57 -3.28
CA LEU A 74 12.00 -13.18 -3.59
C LEU A 74 11.87 -14.68 -3.89
N MET A 75 10.97 -15.37 -3.18
CA MET A 75 10.68 -16.80 -3.41
C MET A 75 9.83 -17.05 -4.66
N GLY A 76 9.42 -16.02 -5.39
CA GLY A 76 8.60 -16.15 -6.60
C GLY A 76 7.15 -16.57 -6.33
N LYS A 77 6.68 -16.46 -5.08
CA LYS A 77 5.28 -16.74 -4.69
C LYS A 77 4.38 -15.54 -5.01
N SER A 78 4.37 -15.11 -6.27
CA SER A 78 3.66 -13.90 -6.71
C SER A 78 2.15 -14.07 -6.85
N GLY A 79 1.63 -15.29 -6.68
CA GLY A 79 0.24 -15.66 -6.97
C GLY A 79 -0.74 -15.62 -5.79
N GLN A 80 -0.35 -15.16 -4.60
CA GLN A 80 -1.25 -15.13 -3.42
C GLN A 80 -1.33 -13.78 -2.72
N ILE A 81 -0.50 -12.81 -3.08
CA ILE A 81 -0.58 -11.46 -2.54
C ILE A 81 -1.60 -10.68 -3.40
N GLY A 82 -2.88 -10.91 -3.12
CA GLY A 82 -4.01 -10.20 -3.73
C GLY A 82 -4.69 -10.90 -4.93
N ALA A 83 -4.33 -12.14 -5.26
CA ALA A 83 -4.93 -12.86 -6.37
C ALA A 83 -6.12 -13.74 -5.91
N THR A 84 -7.30 -13.14 -5.88
CA THR A 84 -8.39 -13.76 -6.63
C THR A 84 -8.25 -13.24 -8.07
N PRO A 85 -8.10 -14.11 -9.08
CA PRO A 85 -8.03 -13.71 -10.49
C PRO A 85 -9.44 -13.33 -10.99
N ASP A 86 -10.06 -12.36 -10.34
CA ASP A 86 -11.25 -11.68 -10.83
C ASP A 86 -10.80 -10.31 -11.34
N GLU A 87 -11.27 -9.90 -12.51
CA GLU A 87 -10.83 -8.70 -13.25
C GLU A 87 -11.04 -7.36 -12.51
N ASP A 88 -11.58 -7.39 -11.29
CA ASP A 88 -11.99 -6.23 -10.48
C ASP A 88 -11.11 -5.94 -9.25
N VAL A 89 -9.94 -6.58 -9.09
CA VAL A 89 -9.02 -6.18 -7.99
C VAL A 89 -8.44 -4.80 -8.29
N ASN A 90 -8.96 -3.80 -7.59
CA ASN A 90 -8.58 -2.40 -7.73
C ASN A 90 -7.13 -2.19 -7.30
N VAL A 91 -6.19 -2.34 -8.25
CA VAL A 91 -4.74 -2.14 -8.06
C VAL A 91 -4.42 -0.78 -7.43
N ALA A 92 -5.31 0.21 -7.60
CA ALA A 92 -5.19 1.51 -6.96
C ALA A 92 -5.35 1.44 -5.42
N LEU A 93 -6.05 0.43 -4.89
CA LEU A 93 -6.29 0.20 -3.47
C LEU A 93 -5.15 -0.62 -2.85
N VAL A 94 -4.85 -1.80 -3.41
CA VAL A 94 -3.78 -2.70 -2.97
C VAL A 94 -3.04 -3.24 -4.21
N PRO A 95 -1.70 -3.15 -4.30
CA PRO A 95 -0.75 -2.62 -3.32
C PRO A 95 -0.42 -1.12 -3.45
N LEU A 96 -0.95 -0.39 -4.46
CA LEU A 96 -0.53 1.00 -4.73
C LEU A 96 -0.97 1.97 -3.64
N GLY A 97 -2.25 2.01 -3.28
CA GLY A 97 -2.76 2.86 -2.20
C GLY A 97 -2.19 2.47 -0.85
N THR A 98 -2.29 1.18 -0.50
CA THR A 98 -1.69 0.57 0.68
C THR A 98 -1.02 -0.77 0.31
N PRO A 99 0.24 -1.05 0.71
CA PRO A 99 1.08 -0.26 1.61
C PRO A 99 2.07 0.70 0.92
N LEU A 100 2.11 0.79 -0.41
CA LEU A 100 3.19 1.53 -1.10
C LEU A 100 3.14 3.05 -0.89
N ILE A 101 1.95 3.65 -0.92
CA ILE A 101 1.79 5.10 -0.70
C ILE A 101 1.42 5.40 0.76
N ALA A 102 0.42 4.75 1.34
CA ALA A 102 0.00 4.93 2.73
C ALA A 102 0.55 3.84 3.67
N GLY A 103 1.85 3.53 3.55
CA GLY A 103 2.54 2.61 4.43
C GLY A 103 2.81 3.20 5.82
N PRO A 104 3.22 2.37 6.81
CA PRO A 104 3.50 2.82 8.18
C PRO A 104 4.53 3.95 8.28
N GLY A 105 5.46 4.07 7.32
CA GLY A 105 6.42 5.19 7.24
C GLY A 105 5.86 6.51 6.70
N ALA A 106 4.63 6.52 6.18
CA ALA A 106 3.92 7.73 5.72
C ALA A 106 2.91 8.26 6.76
N ILE A 107 2.60 7.45 7.78
CA ILE A 107 1.64 7.74 8.86
C ILE A 107 2.34 8.36 10.09
N VAL A 108 3.68 8.46 10.06
CA VAL A 108 4.54 8.97 11.14
C VAL A 108 5.21 10.27 10.76
#